data_AF-A0A2H9P6S5-F1
#
_entry.id   AF-A0A2H9P6S5-F1
#
_cell.length_a   1.000
_cell.length_b   1.000
_cell.length_c   1.000
_cell.angle_alpha   90.00
_cell.angle_beta   90.00
_cell.angle_gamma   90.00
#
_symmetry.space_group_name_H-M   'P 1'
#
loop_
_entity.id
_entity.type
_entity.pdbx_description
1 polymer ?
#
loop_
_entity_poly.entity_id
_entity_poly.type
_entity_poly.pdbx_seq_one_letter_code
_entity_poly.pdbx_strand_id
1 'polypeptide(L)'
;MKSFEALDARGKAVLLRVDLNTSLVNGEPQDSPRFTQAGEVIRLLARRGAKVVVIAHQGRPGGDDFSSLEKHAVLLSRHAKKKVKFVPDLFSPTTLEKIRGLGEGKILLLENSRFYSE
;
A
#
# COMPACT_ATOMS: atom_id res chain seq x y z
N MET A 1 -3.95 22.47 -6.98
CA MET A 1 -3.96 21.04 -6.61
C MET A 1 -5.01 20.33 -7.46
N LYS A 2 -4.69 19.24 -8.16
CA LYS A 2 -5.68 18.45 -8.93
C LYS A 2 -6.18 17.29 -8.08
N SER A 3 -7.49 17.04 -8.07
CA SER A 3 -8.08 15.86 -7.42
C SER A 3 -7.64 14.59 -8.17
N PHE A 4 -7.42 13.50 -7.43
CA PHE A 4 -7.15 12.18 -8.03
C PHE A 4 -8.33 11.66 -8.86
N GLU A 5 -9.53 12.23 -8.66
CA GLU A 5 -10.72 11.88 -9.43
C GLU A 5 -10.61 12.28 -10.90
N ALA A 6 -9.82 13.31 -11.20
CA ALA A 6 -9.53 13.80 -12.55
C ALA A 6 -8.34 13.07 -13.20
N LEU A 7 -7.72 12.11 -12.50
CA LEU A 7 -6.61 11.33 -13.04
C LEU A 7 -7.15 10.27 -14.00
N ASP A 8 -6.74 10.33 -15.27
CA ASP A 8 -6.84 9.21 -16.18
C ASP A 8 -5.84 8.13 -15.76
N ALA A 9 -6.32 7.16 -14.98
CA ALA A 9 -5.49 6.14 -14.33
C ALA A 9 -5.57 4.76 -15.02
N ARG A 10 -6.42 4.58 -16.03
CA ARG A 10 -6.62 3.27 -16.67
C ARG A 10 -5.33 2.79 -17.32
N GLY A 11 -4.92 1.55 -17.04
CA GLY A 11 -3.71 0.95 -17.60
C GLY A 11 -2.39 1.49 -17.01
N LYS A 12 -2.43 2.59 -16.26
CA LYS A 12 -1.24 3.25 -15.70
C LYS A 12 -0.89 2.71 -14.32
N ALA A 13 0.39 2.68 -14.02
CA ALA A 13 0.89 2.47 -12.66
C ALA A 13 0.68 3.75 -11.85
N VAL A 14 -0.02 3.62 -10.72
CA VAL A 14 -0.25 4.72 -9.77
C VAL A 14 0.46 4.38 -8.47
N LEU A 15 1.49 5.15 -8.14
CA LEU A 15 2.13 5.13 -6.83
C LEU A 15 1.26 5.91 -5.84
N LEU A 16 0.66 5.21 -4.88
CA LEU A 16 -0.22 5.77 -3.87
C LEU A 16 0.49 5.72 -2.51
N ARG A 17 0.84 6.88 -1.98
CA ARG A 17 1.32 7.01 -0.60
C ARG A 17 0.13 7.13 0.35
N VAL A 18 0.08 6.27 1.34
CA VAL A 18 -0.96 6.29 2.39
C VAL A 18 -0.33 6.26 3.77
N ASP A 19 -1.11 6.60 4.77
CA ASP A 19 -0.75 6.41 6.17
C ASP A 19 -1.43 5.16 6.70
N LEU A 20 -0.66 4.12 7.05
CA LEU A 20 -1.14 2.90 7.69
C LEU A 20 -0.57 2.75 9.12
N ASN A 21 0.13 3.77 9.62
CA ASN A 21 0.79 3.69 10.91
C ASN A 21 -0.25 3.64 12.02
N THR A 22 -0.30 2.53 12.73
CA THR A 22 -1.29 2.23 13.76
C THR A 22 -0.62 1.57 14.96
N SER A 23 -1.35 1.47 16.07
CA SER A 23 -0.93 0.65 17.19
C SER A 23 -0.85 -0.81 16.75
N LEU A 24 0.14 -1.53 17.27
CA LEU A 24 0.27 -2.98 17.08
C LEU A 24 -0.11 -3.70 18.37
N VAL A 25 -0.86 -4.80 18.26
CA VAL A 25 -1.12 -5.72 19.37
C VAL A 25 -0.60 -7.08 18.95
N ASN A 26 0.40 -7.62 19.66
CA ASN A 26 1.10 -8.85 19.27
C ASN A 26 1.65 -8.81 17.82
N GLY A 27 2.12 -7.62 17.41
CA GLY A 27 2.58 -7.37 16.05
C GLY A 27 1.48 -7.30 14.99
N GLU A 28 0.20 -7.35 15.36
CA GLU A 28 -0.93 -7.18 14.43
C GLU A 28 -1.38 -5.72 14.39
N PRO A 29 -1.48 -5.10 13.18
CA PRO A 29 -2.00 -3.75 13.05
C PRO A 29 -3.46 -3.69 13.46
N GLN A 30 -3.79 -2.73 14.31
CA GLN A 30 -5.17 -2.51 14.73
C GLN A 30 -5.98 -1.82 13.63
N ASP A 31 -7.23 -2.24 13.50
CA ASP A 31 -8.18 -1.59 12.61
C ASP A 31 -8.37 -0.12 13.00
N SER A 32 -8.42 0.76 12.00
CA SER A 32 -8.52 2.20 12.21
C SER A 32 -9.09 2.90 10.97
N PRO A 33 -9.58 4.14 11.11
CA PRO A 33 -10.05 4.94 9.98
C PRO A 33 -9.01 5.08 8.86
N ARG A 34 -7.71 4.95 9.18
CA ARG A 34 -6.61 4.97 8.21
C ARG A 34 -6.75 3.85 7.16
N PHE A 35 -7.04 2.63 7.62
CA PHE A 35 -7.25 1.50 6.72
C PHE A 35 -8.54 1.63 5.91
N THR A 36 -9.61 2.13 6.54
CA THR A 36 -10.88 2.39 5.84
C THR A 36 -10.67 3.38 4.69
N GLN A 37 -10.08 4.55 4.97
CA GLN A 37 -9.84 5.60 3.98
C GLN A 37 -8.88 5.13 2.87
N ALA A 38 -7.77 4.49 3.24
CA ALA A 38 -6.82 3.94 2.27
C ALA A 38 -7.50 2.88 1.37
N GLY A 39 -8.27 1.97 1.98
CA GLY A 39 -8.99 0.92 1.26
C GLY A 39 -9.99 1.49 0.25
N GLU A 40 -10.72 2.55 0.59
CA GLU A 40 -11.66 3.20 -0.32
C GLU A 40 -10.99 3.80 -1.56
N VAL A 41 -9.89 4.53 -1.37
CA VAL A 41 -9.11 5.13 -2.46
C VAL A 41 -8.49 4.05 -3.35
N ILE A 42 -7.88 3.03 -2.74
CA ILE A 42 -7.28 1.90 -3.46
C ILE A 42 -8.35 1.19 -4.29
N ARG A 43 -9.52 0.91 -3.70
CA ARG A 43 -10.64 0.25 -4.39
C ARG A 43 -11.12 1.07 -5.57
N LEU A 44 -11.22 2.39 -5.42
CA LEU A 44 -11.66 3.31 -6.47
C LEU A 44 -10.67 3.33 -7.64
N LEU A 45 -9.37 3.53 -7.38
CA LEU A 45 -8.32 3.48 -8.40
C LEU A 45 -8.30 2.12 -9.12
N ALA A 46 -8.34 1.03 -8.36
CA ALA A 46 -8.33 -0.31 -8.91
C ALA A 46 -9.60 -0.65 -9.71
N ARG A 47 -10.74 -0.02 -9.43
CA ARG A 47 -11.97 -0.17 -10.26
C ARG A 47 -11.88 0.61 -11.56
N ARG A 48 -11.12 1.71 -11.58
CA ARG A 48 -10.86 2.53 -12.78
C ARG A 48 -9.76 1.95 -13.70
N GLY A 49 -9.26 0.75 -13.40
CA GLY A 49 -8.23 0.07 -14.21
C GLY A 49 -6.79 0.50 -13.89
N ALA A 50 -6.57 1.23 -12.80
CA ALA A 50 -5.22 1.57 -12.36
C ALA A 50 -4.48 0.33 -11.85
N LYS A 51 -3.16 0.29 -12.10
CA LYS A 51 -2.23 -0.67 -11.49
C LYS A 51 -1.69 -0.01 -10.22
N VAL A 52 -2.25 -0.35 -9.06
CA VAL A 52 -2.02 0.42 -7.82
C VAL A 52 -0.79 -0.12 -7.09
N VAL A 53 0.16 0.75 -6.79
CA VAL A 53 1.35 0.45 -5.98
C VAL A 53 1.29 1.31 -4.72
N VAL A 54 1.13 0.68 -3.56
CA VAL A 54 0.96 1.37 -2.28
C VAL A 54 2.30 1.44 -1.55
N ILE A 55 2.64 2.62 -1.06
CA ILE A 55 3.75 2.84 -0.11
C ILE A 55 3.21 3.42 1.19
N ALA A 56 3.72 2.93 2.30
CA ALA A 56 3.36 3.37 3.64
C ALA A 56 4.53 3.12 4.60
N HIS A 57 4.33 3.43 5.87
CA HIS A 57 5.28 3.12 6.92
C HIS A 57 4.56 2.65 8.19
N GLN A 58 5.31 2.00 9.08
CA GLN A 58 4.87 1.60 10.41
C GLN A 58 6.03 1.85 11.40
N GLY A 59 5.76 2.53 12.50
CA GLY A 59 6.75 2.87 13.53
C GLY A 59 7.92 3.71 13.02
N ARG A 60 9.01 3.73 13.79
CA ARG A 60 10.28 4.41 13.46
C ARG A 60 11.46 3.56 13.96
N PRO A 61 12.64 3.62 13.32
CA PRO A 61 13.82 2.90 13.78
C PRO A 61 14.06 3.07 15.30
N GLY A 62 14.21 1.95 16.01
CA GLY A 62 14.37 1.90 17.47
C GLY A 62 13.07 1.87 18.27
N GLY A 63 11.89 1.97 17.64
CA GLY A 63 10.59 1.81 18.29
C GLY A 63 10.09 0.37 18.25
N ASP A 64 9.38 -0.06 19.30
CA ASP A 64 8.80 -1.41 19.42
C ASP A 64 7.72 -1.70 18.36
N ASP A 65 7.16 -0.66 17.76
CA ASP A 65 6.16 -0.73 16.70
C ASP A 65 6.78 -0.69 15.30
N PHE A 66 8.11 -0.68 15.17
CA PHE A 66 8.82 -0.64 13.89
C PHE A 66 8.87 -2.02 13.24
N SER A 67 7.88 -2.30 12.38
CA SER A 67 7.67 -3.62 11.80
C SER A 67 7.50 -3.61 10.28
N SER A 68 7.55 -4.80 9.67
CA SER A 68 7.14 -5.01 8.28
C SER A 68 5.66 -4.69 8.07
N LEU A 69 5.29 -4.37 6.83
CA LEU A 69 3.90 -4.12 6.39
C LEU A 69 3.16 -5.38 5.89
N GLU A 70 3.76 -6.57 6.02
CA GLU A 70 3.14 -7.82 5.56
C GLU A 70 1.73 -8.03 6.13
N LYS A 71 1.57 -7.86 7.45
CA LYS A 71 0.28 -8.00 8.14
C LYS A 71 -0.69 -6.87 7.78
N HIS A 72 -0.18 -5.67 7.48
CA HIS A 72 -0.99 -4.55 6.99
C HIS A 72 -1.62 -4.87 5.63
N ALA A 73 -0.95 -5.63 4.77
CA ALA A 73 -1.52 -6.05 3.49
C ALA A 73 -2.79 -6.90 3.66
N VAL A 74 -2.84 -7.75 4.69
CA VAL A 74 -4.00 -8.59 5.01
C VAL A 74 -5.18 -7.70 5.45
N LEU A 75 -4.94 -6.79 6.40
CA LEU A 75 -5.97 -5.87 6.89
C LEU A 75 -6.44 -4.92 5.77
N LEU A 76 -5.51 -4.37 4.99
CA LEU A 76 -5.82 -3.47 3.88
C LEU A 76 -6.61 -4.18 2.77
N SER A 77 -6.38 -5.47 2.54
CA SER A 77 -7.18 -6.27 1.59
C SER A 77 -8.66 -6.32 1.99
N ARG A 78 -8.96 -6.40 3.30
CA ARG A 78 -10.34 -6.40 3.82
C ARG A 78 -11.02 -5.07 3.52
N HIS A 79 -10.37 -3.96 3.83
CA HIS A 79 -10.90 -2.61 3.59
C HIS A 79 -11.01 -2.25 2.10
N ALA A 80 -10.02 -2.64 1.30
CA ALA A 80 -10.05 -2.45 -0.15
C ALA A 80 -11.08 -3.35 -0.86
N LYS A 81 -11.60 -4.39 -0.19
CA LYS A 81 -12.44 -5.45 -0.78
C LYS A 81 -11.82 -6.04 -2.05
N LYS A 82 -10.49 -6.11 -2.09
CA LYS A 82 -9.66 -6.62 -3.18
C LYS A 82 -8.36 -7.15 -2.60
N LYS A 83 -7.77 -8.16 -3.24
CA LYS A 83 -6.47 -8.70 -2.85
C LYS A 83 -5.37 -7.64 -3.02
N VAL A 84 -4.71 -7.31 -1.92
CA VAL A 84 -3.47 -6.53 -1.88
C VAL A 84 -2.31 -7.51 -1.75
N LYS A 85 -1.40 -7.54 -2.71
CA LYS A 85 -0.23 -8.42 -2.66
C LYS A 85 0.94 -7.67 -2.03
N PHE A 86 1.48 -8.22 -0.96
CA PHE A 86 2.67 -7.68 -0.31
C PHE A 86 3.94 -7.94 -1.13
N VAL A 87 4.88 -6.99 -1.11
CA VAL A 87 6.21 -7.09 -1.71
C VAL A 87 7.23 -6.66 -0.64
N PRO A 88 8.12 -7.57 -0.17
CA PRO A 88 9.07 -7.29 0.91
C PRO A 88 10.30 -6.50 0.40
N ASP A 89 10.06 -5.45 -0.37
CA ASP A 89 11.09 -4.56 -0.94
C ASP A 89 10.44 -3.29 -1.52
N LEU A 90 11.21 -2.21 -1.68
CA LEU A 90 10.73 -0.94 -2.24
C LEU A 90 11.12 -0.70 -3.70
N PHE A 91 12.37 -0.98 -4.08
CA PHE A 91 12.96 -0.42 -5.31
C PHE A 91 13.98 -1.31 -6.02
N SER A 92 14.15 -2.57 -5.60
CA SER A 92 15.02 -3.50 -6.33
C SER A 92 14.54 -3.73 -7.77
N PRO A 93 15.42 -4.19 -8.68
CA PRO A 93 15.03 -4.59 -10.03
C PRO A 93 13.83 -5.55 -10.06
N THR A 94 13.79 -6.53 -9.14
CA THR A 94 12.67 -7.47 -9.02
C THR A 94 11.36 -6.79 -8.63
N THR A 95 11.40 -5.76 -7.79
CA THR A 95 10.19 -4.98 -7.45
C THR A 95 9.73 -4.14 -8.62
N LEU A 96 10.65 -3.54 -9.38
CA LEU A 96 10.32 -2.83 -10.62
C LEU A 96 9.67 -3.75 -11.66
N GLU A 97 10.18 -4.98 -11.82
CA GLU A 97 9.56 -6.00 -12.68
C GLU A 97 8.15 -6.36 -12.24
N LYS A 98 7.92 -6.56 -10.93
CA LYS A 98 6.58 -6.82 -10.37
C LYS A 98 5.61 -5.67 -10.65
N ILE A 99 6.07 -4.42 -10.55
CA ILE A 99 5.27 -3.23 -10.85
C ILE A 99 4.94 -3.16 -12.34
N ARG A 100 5.93 -3.39 -13.22
CA ARG A 100 5.75 -3.38 -14.68
C ARG A 100 4.79 -4.47 -15.15
N GLY A 101 4.89 -5.67 -14.58
CA GLY A 101 4.01 -6.81 -14.84
C GLY A 101 2.65 -6.76 -14.13
N LEU A 102 2.36 -5.69 -13.37
CA LEU A 102 1.11 -5.58 -12.64
C LEU A 102 -0.07 -5.41 -13.62
N GLY A 103 -1.07 -6.29 -13.51
CA GLY A 103 -2.29 -6.21 -14.31
C GLY A 103 -3.20 -5.06 -13.88
N GLU A 104 -4.09 -4.61 -14.76
CA GLU A 104 -5.07 -3.58 -14.44
C GLU A 104 -5.92 -3.97 -13.21
N GLY A 105 -6.13 -2.99 -12.32
CA GLY A 105 -6.92 -3.18 -11.10
C GLY A 105 -6.28 -4.10 -10.06
N LYS A 106 -5.03 -4.53 -10.25
CA LYS A 106 -4.23 -5.23 -9.24
C LYS A 106 -3.51 -4.23 -8.35
N ILE A 107 -3.23 -4.67 -7.13
CA ILE A 107 -2.74 -3.82 -6.05
C ILE A 107 -1.52 -4.50 -5.41
N LEU A 108 -0.44 -3.74 -5.28
CA LEU A 108 0.74 -4.10 -4.48
C LEU A 108 0.83 -3.20 -3.25
N LEU A 109 1.26 -3.75 -2.12
CA LEU A 109 1.78 -2.99 -0.98
C LEU A 109 3.27 -3.29 -0.88
N LEU A 110 4.11 -2.27 -0.97
CA LEU A 110 5.56 -2.41 -0.79
C LEU A 110 5.92 -2.43 0.70
N GLU A 111 7.16 -2.76 1.00
CA GLU A 111 7.66 -2.82 2.38
C GLU A 111 7.63 -1.44 3.06
N ASN A 112 7.75 -1.43 4.39
CA ASN A 112 7.85 -0.26 5.23
C ASN A 112 8.89 0.72 4.69
N SER A 113 8.43 1.90 4.27
CA SER A 113 9.30 2.90 3.64
C SER A 113 10.42 3.39 4.55
N ARG A 114 10.28 3.23 5.88
CA ARG A 114 11.28 3.63 6.87
C ARG A 114 12.35 2.57 7.14
N PHE A 115 12.30 1.40 6.48
CA PHE A 115 13.38 0.41 6.54
C PHE A 115 14.62 0.87 5.77
N TYR A 116 14.47 1.88 4.93
CA TYR A 116 15.52 2.48 4.12
C TYR A 116 15.69 3.93 4.60
N SER A 117 16.93 4.40 4.67
CA SER A 117 17.27 5.73 5.21
C SER A 117 17.04 6.88 4.22
N GLU A 118 16.58 6.56 3.01
CA GLU A 118 16.42 7.45 1.86
C GLU A 118 15.03 8.11 1.78
#